data_AF-A0A0D2A7A9-F1
#
_entry.id   AF-A0A0D2A7A9-F1
#
_cell.length_a   1.000
_cell.length_b   1.000
_cell.length_c   1.000
_cell.angle_alpha   90.00
_cell.angle_beta   90.00
_cell.angle_gamma   90.00
#
_symmetry.space_group_name_H-M   'P 1'
#
loop_
_entity.id
_entity.type
_entity.pdbx_description
1 polymer ?
#
loop_
_entity_poly.entity_id
_entity_poly.type
_entity_poly.pdbx_seq_one_letter_code
_entity_poly.pdbx_strand_id
1 'polypeptide(L)'
;MHDPQAPPFIEKDPFNGDGNASKFCVHRGRVHFKERLVRTEKFVREREAERTLMGAYRNKFTDAVQLKIRSTANTNVVFFNGKLLACKEDSPPYSMNPDTLETIDLEDFDGQLPSFTFTAHPKIDPAIKELVCFGYEAKGEVWLVAPVCAMIHDFAWFRAPNAFSGHTSNAYETKDGKILFVLPLTNKNVFWWPDAQGNAPNPMDIRAQLVRFGIDPKSTELDLTYDEFLMDKDCEFSRIDDRFAMTHYRHAFFDIMNSAHGTDFPSIGTVMGGGFPPPITVEYFPGPKHLVQEVVLIPRSANAREGVGCLLFLVNNYETMSSELHIVDTTNFSQAQVIVYLPLRLRPGLHGTWVDSQEIFPAA
;
A
#
# COMPACT_ATOMS: atom_id res chain seq x y z
N MET A 1 -2.45 8.29 4.47
CA MET A 1 -2.69 7.92 5.89
C MET A 1 -4.19 7.87 6.15
N HIS A 2 -4.58 7.13 7.18
CA HIS A 2 -5.93 7.12 7.74
C HIS A 2 -6.00 8.08 8.94
N ASP A 3 -6.81 9.13 8.83
CA ASP A 3 -6.96 10.17 9.86
C ASP A 3 -8.41 10.70 9.92
N PRO A 4 -9.28 10.11 10.76
CA PRO A 4 -10.70 10.50 10.82
C PRO A 4 -10.87 11.93 11.31
N GLN A 5 -11.59 12.76 10.55
CA GLN A 5 -11.79 14.18 10.91
C GLN A 5 -12.71 14.42 12.12
N ALA A 6 -13.49 13.40 12.50
CA ALA A 6 -14.49 13.45 13.57
C ALA A 6 -14.51 12.12 14.34
N PRO A 7 -15.00 12.07 15.60
CA PRO A 7 -15.14 10.83 16.35
C PRO A 7 -16.08 9.84 15.63
N PRO A 8 -15.66 8.58 15.38
CA PRO A 8 -16.49 7.62 14.67
C PRO A 8 -17.68 7.15 15.52
N PHE A 9 -18.77 6.73 14.87
CA PHE A 9 -19.89 6.07 15.58
C PHE A 9 -19.50 4.72 16.18
N ILE A 10 -18.49 4.07 15.60
CA ILE A 10 -18.06 2.71 15.93
C ILE A 10 -16.60 2.79 16.33
N GLU A 11 -16.33 2.41 17.58
CA GLU A 11 -14.96 2.30 18.09
C GLU A 11 -14.22 1.14 17.40
N LYS A 12 -12.90 1.28 17.26
CA LYS A 12 -12.00 0.22 16.74
C LYS A 12 -12.35 -0.24 15.33
N ASP A 13 -12.43 0.71 14.40
CA ASP A 13 -12.56 0.45 12.95
C ASP A 13 -11.33 1.00 12.17
N PRO A 14 -10.20 0.26 12.13
CA PRO A 14 -8.87 0.80 11.76
C PRO A 14 -8.66 1.22 10.30
N PHE A 15 -9.59 0.93 9.38
CA PHE A 15 -9.44 1.22 7.94
C PHE A 15 -10.49 2.19 7.37
N ASN A 16 -11.28 2.85 8.24
CA ASN A 16 -12.53 3.55 7.90
C ASN A 16 -12.51 5.09 8.11
N GLY A 17 -11.42 5.64 8.64
CA GLY A 17 -11.16 7.09 8.75
C GLY A 17 -10.62 7.72 7.48
N ASP A 18 -10.73 9.05 7.38
CA ASP A 18 -10.49 9.81 6.14
C ASP A 18 -9.05 9.75 5.62
N GLY A 19 -8.89 9.86 4.30
CA GLY A 19 -7.60 9.90 3.64
C GLY A 19 -6.91 11.24 3.87
N ASN A 20 -5.78 11.21 4.58
CA ASN A 20 -4.87 12.34 4.71
C ASN A 20 -3.61 12.09 3.86
N ALA A 21 -3.39 12.92 2.84
CA ALA A 21 -2.32 12.77 1.87
C ALA A 21 -1.13 13.66 2.23
N SER A 22 0.04 13.05 2.42
CA SER A 22 1.28 13.71 2.83
C SER A 22 2.31 13.67 1.70
N LYS A 23 2.98 14.79 1.42
CA LYS A 23 3.97 14.99 0.36
C LYS A 23 5.28 15.51 0.92
N PHE A 24 6.38 14.85 0.54
CA PHE A 24 7.75 15.26 0.84
C PHE A 24 8.46 15.63 -0.47
N CYS A 25 8.52 16.91 -0.79
CA CYS A 25 9.26 17.39 -1.95
C CYS A 25 10.76 17.51 -1.59
N VAL A 26 11.57 16.57 -2.08
CA VAL A 26 13.02 16.55 -1.87
C VAL A 26 13.70 17.27 -3.04
N HIS A 27 14.33 18.42 -2.80
CA HIS A 27 14.99 19.21 -3.84
C HIS A 27 16.22 19.95 -3.31
N ARG A 28 17.37 19.86 -4.01
CA ARG A 28 18.63 20.55 -3.70
C ARG A 28 19.04 20.49 -2.21
N GLY A 29 18.95 19.29 -1.61
CA GLY A 29 19.31 19.05 -0.22
C GLY A 29 18.32 19.60 0.82
N ARG A 30 17.11 19.99 0.39
CA ARG A 30 16.00 20.40 1.27
C ARG A 30 14.83 19.45 1.11
N VAL A 31 14.03 19.32 2.17
CA VAL A 31 12.74 18.62 2.14
C VAL A 31 11.64 19.60 2.52
N HIS A 32 10.64 19.73 1.65
CA HIS A 32 9.46 20.55 1.88
C HIS A 32 8.25 19.65 2.12
N PHE A 33 7.63 19.79 3.29
CA PHE A 33 6.45 19.04 3.69
C PHE A 33 5.16 19.78 3.27
N LYS A 34 4.17 19.04 2.79
CA LYS A 34 2.80 19.51 2.53
C LYS A 34 1.83 18.36 2.84
N GLU A 35 0.71 18.66 3.47
CA GLU A 35 -0.34 17.68 3.76
C GLU A 35 -1.73 18.23 3.43
N ARG A 36 -2.64 17.35 2.98
CA ARG A 36 -4.05 17.70 2.72
C ARG A 36 -4.97 16.48 2.81
N LEU A 37 -6.05 16.63 3.59
CA LEU A 37 -7.18 15.69 3.62
C LEU A 37 -7.94 15.67 2.29
N VAL A 38 -8.14 14.48 1.72
CA VAL A 38 -8.87 14.26 0.47
C VAL A 38 -10.33 14.66 0.65
N ARG A 39 -10.87 15.45 -0.29
CA ARG A 39 -12.26 15.95 -0.25
C ARG A 39 -13.24 14.94 -0.85
N THR A 40 -13.34 13.75 -0.25
CA THR A 40 -14.34 12.75 -0.65
C THR A 40 -15.76 13.18 -0.27
N GLU A 41 -16.79 12.53 -0.82
CA GLU A 41 -18.19 12.82 -0.45
C GLU A 41 -18.41 12.66 1.06
N LYS A 42 -17.90 11.57 1.65
CA LYS A 42 -17.86 11.34 3.11
C LYS A 42 -17.25 12.56 3.80
N PHE A 43 -16.03 12.95 3.43
CA PHE A 43 -15.33 14.05 4.06
C PHE A 43 -16.14 15.36 4.01
N VAL A 44 -16.65 15.74 2.83
CA VAL A 44 -17.36 17.02 2.64
C VAL A 44 -18.66 17.04 3.45
N ARG A 45 -19.49 16.00 3.35
CA ARG A 45 -20.80 15.97 4.02
C ARG A 45 -20.70 15.88 5.55
N GLU A 46 -19.71 15.14 6.06
CA GLU A 46 -19.42 15.10 7.50
C GLU A 46 -18.85 16.42 8.02
N ARG A 47 -18.11 17.15 7.18
CA ARG A 47 -17.59 18.47 7.50
C ARG A 47 -18.68 19.54 7.54
N GLU A 48 -19.67 19.45 6.64
CA GLU A 48 -20.86 20.30 6.63
C GLU A 48 -21.82 20.00 7.80
N ALA A 49 -21.90 18.74 8.24
CA ALA A 49 -22.74 18.33 9.37
C ALA A 49 -22.04 18.44 10.75
N GLU A 50 -20.77 18.88 10.78
CA GLU A 50 -19.88 18.94 11.94
C GLU A 50 -19.78 17.62 12.74
N ARG A 51 -20.05 16.48 12.10
CA ARG A 51 -20.12 15.16 12.73
C ARG A 51 -19.95 14.02 11.72
N THR A 52 -19.53 12.87 12.19
CA THR A 52 -19.55 11.61 11.43
C THR A 52 -20.96 11.28 10.93
N LEU A 53 -21.06 10.77 9.71
CA LEU A 53 -22.30 10.39 9.03
C LEU A 53 -22.20 8.97 8.44
N MET A 54 -21.01 8.53 8.06
CA MET A 54 -20.78 7.16 7.60
C MET A 54 -20.66 6.20 8.79
N GLY A 55 -21.21 4.99 8.62
CA GLY A 55 -21.13 3.90 9.59
C GLY A 55 -19.86 3.06 9.44
N ALA A 56 -19.99 1.76 9.73
CA ALA A 56 -18.90 0.80 9.70
C ALA A 56 -18.26 0.67 8.30
N TYR A 57 -17.00 0.22 8.30
CA TYR A 57 -16.26 -0.18 7.12
C TYR A 57 -17.12 -1.02 6.17
N ARG A 58 -17.25 -0.55 4.91
CA ARG A 58 -18.03 -1.15 3.81
C ARG A 58 -19.52 -1.44 4.09
N ASN A 59 -20.08 -1.12 5.26
CA ASN A 59 -21.47 -1.43 5.61
C ASN A 59 -22.40 -0.20 5.52
N LYS A 60 -22.92 0.06 4.32
CA LYS A 60 -23.90 1.13 4.03
C LYS A 60 -25.17 1.11 4.89
N PHE A 61 -25.56 -0.04 5.43
CA PHE A 61 -26.75 -0.17 6.27
C PHE A 61 -26.56 0.41 7.69
N THR A 62 -25.35 0.88 8.01
CA THR A 62 -25.02 1.56 9.26
C THR A 62 -24.75 3.07 9.08
N ASP A 63 -24.90 3.60 7.87
CA ASP A 63 -24.74 5.03 7.61
C ASP A 63 -25.95 5.83 8.13
N ALA A 64 -25.69 6.99 8.74
CA ALA A 64 -26.74 7.90 9.21
C ALA A 64 -27.45 8.66 8.07
N VAL A 65 -26.87 8.65 6.86
CA VAL A 65 -27.43 9.20 5.62
C VAL A 65 -26.98 8.31 4.46
N GLN A 66 -27.77 8.24 3.38
CA GLN A 66 -27.30 7.61 2.16
C GLN A 66 -26.18 8.45 1.52
N LEU A 67 -25.01 7.83 1.32
CA LEU A 67 -23.88 8.34 0.52
C LEU A 67 -23.96 7.75 -0.90
N LYS A 68 -23.49 8.48 -1.92
CA LYS A 68 -23.30 7.92 -3.29
C LYS A 68 -21.95 7.19 -3.40
N ILE A 69 -20.91 7.76 -2.81
CA ILE A 69 -19.53 7.23 -2.75
C ILE A 69 -19.10 7.16 -1.28
N ARG A 70 -18.73 5.96 -0.81
CA ARG A 70 -18.29 5.74 0.59
C ARG A 70 -16.77 5.84 0.79
N SER A 71 -16.03 6.11 -0.29
CA SER A 71 -14.57 6.23 -0.28
C SER A 71 -14.06 7.13 0.84
N THR A 72 -13.14 6.57 1.63
CA THR A 72 -12.23 7.35 2.48
C THR A 72 -11.01 7.84 1.72
N ALA A 73 -10.72 7.30 0.52
CA ALA A 73 -9.49 7.55 -0.25
C ALA A 73 -8.19 7.41 0.57
N ASN A 74 -8.15 6.44 1.51
CA ASN A 74 -7.11 6.36 2.54
C ASN A 74 -5.99 5.33 2.28
N THR A 75 -6.16 4.40 1.33
CA THR A 75 -5.26 3.23 1.20
C THR A 75 -3.96 3.55 0.46
N ASN A 76 -4.01 4.19 -0.71
CA ASN A 76 -2.82 4.47 -1.53
C ASN A 76 -2.96 5.81 -2.26
N VAL A 77 -1.83 6.39 -2.68
CA VAL A 77 -1.76 7.57 -3.56
C VAL A 77 -0.76 7.28 -4.69
N VAL A 78 -1.26 7.11 -5.91
CA VAL A 78 -0.45 6.74 -7.10
C VAL A 78 -0.44 7.89 -8.11
N PHE A 79 0.68 8.16 -8.77
CA PHE A 79 0.73 9.15 -9.85
C PHE A 79 0.43 8.51 -11.21
N PHE A 80 -0.48 9.11 -11.97
CA PHE A 80 -0.77 8.71 -13.36
C PHE A 80 -1.31 9.89 -14.17
N ASN A 81 -0.87 10.02 -15.42
CA ASN A 81 -1.34 11.02 -16.40
C ASN A 81 -1.47 12.46 -15.83
N GLY A 82 -0.44 12.94 -15.13
CA GLY A 82 -0.42 14.30 -14.54
C GLY A 82 -1.24 14.48 -13.26
N LYS A 83 -1.96 13.45 -12.79
CA LYS A 83 -2.79 13.45 -11.57
C LYS A 83 -2.16 12.55 -10.51
N LEU A 84 -2.41 12.85 -9.23
CA LEU A 84 -2.37 11.83 -8.18
C LEU A 84 -3.76 11.18 -8.09
N LEU A 85 -3.81 9.88 -7.84
CA LEU A 85 -5.02 9.09 -7.63
C LEU A 85 -5.01 8.58 -6.19
N ALA A 86 -5.87 9.14 -5.34
CA ALA A 86 -6.07 8.69 -3.97
C ALA A 86 -7.10 7.55 -3.95
N CYS A 87 -6.62 6.33 -3.73
CA CYS A 87 -7.39 5.11 -3.95
C CYS A 87 -8.03 4.54 -2.68
N LYS A 88 -9.23 3.98 -2.85
CA LYS A 88 -9.87 3.07 -1.90
C LYS A 88 -10.62 2.01 -2.70
N GLU A 89 -10.38 0.74 -2.38
CA GLU A 89 -10.83 -0.43 -3.16
C GLU A 89 -12.35 -0.66 -3.21
N ASP A 90 -13.16 0.10 -2.46
CA ASP A 90 -14.62 0.04 -2.47
C ASP A 90 -15.28 1.08 -3.39
N SER A 91 -14.48 1.87 -4.10
CA SER A 91 -14.90 3.07 -4.84
C SER A 91 -13.99 3.33 -6.05
N PRO A 92 -14.30 4.28 -6.94
CA PRO A 92 -13.31 4.89 -7.83
C PRO A 92 -12.29 5.71 -7.02
N PRO A 93 -11.10 6.02 -7.58
CA PRO A 93 -10.14 6.88 -6.91
C PRO A 93 -10.57 8.36 -6.99
N TYR A 94 -10.09 9.17 -6.07
CA TYR A 94 -10.21 10.64 -6.16
C TYR A 94 -8.94 11.20 -6.80
N SER A 95 -9.07 11.98 -7.88
CA SER A 95 -7.91 12.64 -8.46
C SER A 95 -7.52 13.89 -7.67
N MET A 96 -6.22 14.16 -7.60
CA MET A 96 -5.64 15.29 -6.88
C MET A 96 -4.51 15.93 -7.69
N ASN A 97 -4.34 17.24 -7.53
CA ASN A 97 -3.23 17.99 -8.12
C ASN A 97 -1.90 17.56 -7.48
N PRO A 98 -0.89 17.12 -8.25
CA PRO A 98 0.39 16.62 -7.74
C PRO A 98 1.25 17.71 -7.07
N ASP A 99 1.01 19.00 -7.38
CA ASP A 99 1.69 20.06 -6.65
C ASP A 99 0.95 20.47 -5.36
N THR A 100 -0.29 20.92 -5.48
CA THR A 100 -1.04 21.57 -4.40
C THR A 100 -1.73 20.61 -3.42
N LEU A 101 -1.81 19.32 -3.76
CA LEU A 101 -2.63 18.29 -3.12
C LEU A 101 -4.13 18.62 -3.10
N GLU A 102 -4.61 19.38 -4.06
CA GLU A 102 -6.04 19.69 -4.19
C GLU A 102 -6.77 18.55 -4.88
N THR A 103 -7.72 17.95 -4.16
CA THR A 103 -8.73 17.07 -4.77
C THR A 103 -9.43 17.80 -5.89
N ILE A 104 -9.44 17.17 -7.07
CA ILE A 104 -10.01 17.70 -8.31
C ILE A 104 -11.46 17.21 -8.41
N ASP A 105 -11.64 15.89 -8.57
CA ASP A 105 -12.95 15.22 -8.55
C ASP A 105 -12.77 13.72 -8.24
N LEU A 106 -13.85 12.95 -8.32
CA LEU A 106 -13.83 11.50 -8.50
C LEU A 106 -13.32 11.18 -9.92
N GLU A 107 -12.34 10.30 -10.05
CA GLU A 107 -11.73 9.97 -11.35
C GLU A 107 -12.46 8.80 -12.02
N ASP A 108 -13.16 9.07 -13.11
CA ASP A 108 -13.83 8.06 -13.97
C ASP A 108 -13.12 7.82 -15.32
N PHE A 109 -11.91 8.37 -15.48
CA PHE A 109 -11.08 8.30 -16.68
C PHE A 109 -11.82 8.78 -17.96
N ASP A 110 -12.38 9.99 -17.89
CA ASP A 110 -13.20 10.60 -18.96
C ASP A 110 -14.46 9.76 -19.29
N GLY A 111 -15.10 9.24 -18.26
CA GLY A 111 -16.28 8.37 -18.34
C GLY A 111 -16.00 6.93 -18.80
N GLN A 112 -14.73 6.52 -18.93
CA GLN A 112 -14.36 5.19 -19.43
C GLN A 112 -14.30 4.11 -18.35
N LEU A 113 -14.28 4.46 -17.06
CA LEU A 113 -14.21 3.50 -15.94
C LEU A 113 -15.42 2.54 -15.93
N PRO A 114 -15.24 1.24 -16.20
CA PRO A 114 -16.36 0.32 -16.42
C PRO A 114 -16.72 -0.47 -15.15
N SER A 115 -16.44 0.09 -13.97
CA SER A 115 -16.51 -0.55 -12.65
C SER A 115 -16.89 0.47 -11.58
N PHE A 116 -17.70 0.07 -10.59
CA PHE A 116 -17.93 0.90 -9.40
C PHE A 116 -16.74 0.93 -8.42
N THR A 117 -15.75 0.05 -8.59
CA THR A 117 -14.59 -0.08 -7.71
C THR A 117 -13.27 -0.05 -8.49
N PHE A 118 -12.23 0.51 -7.87
CA PHE A 118 -10.88 0.59 -8.42
C PHE A 118 -9.87 0.18 -7.35
N THR A 119 -8.99 -0.76 -7.69
CA THR A 119 -7.99 -1.31 -6.76
C THR A 119 -7.09 -0.25 -6.13
N ALA A 120 -6.73 -0.45 -4.85
CA ALA A 120 -5.71 0.37 -4.20
C ALA A 120 -4.28 0.06 -4.69
N HIS A 121 -4.07 -1.02 -5.46
CA HIS A 121 -2.76 -1.45 -5.96
C HIS A 121 -2.74 -1.59 -7.48
N PRO A 122 -3.01 -0.52 -8.26
CA PRO A 122 -2.75 -0.54 -9.70
C PRO A 122 -1.24 -0.66 -9.94
N LYS A 123 -0.85 -1.17 -11.12
CA LYS A 123 0.54 -1.34 -11.52
C LYS A 123 0.77 -0.56 -12.81
N ILE A 124 1.88 0.16 -12.92
CA ILE A 124 2.27 0.86 -14.14
C ILE A 124 3.25 -0.04 -14.89
N ASP A 125 3.01 -0.29 -16.17
CA ASP A 125 3.97 -1.01 -17.00
C ASP A 125 5.19 -0.12 -17.31
N PRO A 126 6.43 -0.52 -16.97
CA PRO A 126 7.60 0.31 -17.18
C PRO A 126 8.01 0.45 -18.66
N ALA A 127 7.56 -0.45 -19.54
CA ALA A 127 7.87 -0.46 -20.97
C ALA A 127 6.80 0.26 -21.82
N ILE A 128 5.51 -0.01 -21.61
CA ILE A 128 4.40 0.58 -22.40
C ILE A 128 3.63 1.70 -21.69
N LYS A 129 3.89 1.96 -20.40
CA LYS A 129 3.32 3.05 -19.58
C LYS A 129 1.80 2.97 -19.31
N GLU A 130 1.19 1.82 -19.55
CA GLU A 130 -0.21 1.57 -19.21
C GLU A 130 -0.42 1.40 -17.69
N LEU A 131 -1.60 1.80 -17.20
CA LEU A 131 -2.04 1.62 -15.82
C LEU A 131 -2.91 0.36 -15.70
N VAL A 132 -2.26 -0.77 -15.43
CA VAL A 132 -2.94 -2.06 -15.20
C VAL A 132 -3.68 -2.01 -13.86
N CYS A 133 -4.99 -2.19 -13.89
CA CYS A 133 -5.88 -2.04 -12.75
C CYS A 133 -7.04 -3.06 -12.78
N PHE A 134 -7.69 -3.28 -11.64
CA PHE A 134 -8.89 -4.12 -11.54
C PHE A 134 -9.87 -3.57 -10.50
N GLY A 135 -11.10 -4.10 -10.50
CA GLY A 135 -12.11 -3.89 -9.46
C GLY A 135 -12.74 -5.21 -9.01
N TYR A 136 -12.97 -5.37 -7.71
CA TYR A 136 -13.78 -6.46 -7.16
C TYR A 136 -15.04 -5.87 -6.50
N GLU A 137 -16.13 -6.64 -6.41
CA GLU A 137 -17.47 -6.08 -6.12
C GLU A 137 -17.85 -4.94 -7.09
N ALA A 138 -17.32 -5.00 -8.31
CA ALA A 138 -17.39 -3.98 -9.35
C ALA A 138 -18.81 -3.67 -9.88
N LYS A 139 -19.81 -4.47 -9.48
CA LYS A 139 -21.25 -4.29 -9.75
C LYS A 139 -22.09 -4.12 -8.47
N GLY A 140 -21.45 -3.85 -7.33
CA GLY A 140 -22.06 -3.91 -5.99
C GLY A 140 -21.78 -5.26 -5.32
N GLU A 141 -22.75 -5.79 -4.57
CA GLU A 141 -22.67 -7.03 -3.76
C GLU A 141 -22.55 -8.34 -4.59
N VAL A 142 -21.96 -8.28 -5.78
CA VAL A 142 -21.73 -9.40 -6.69
C VAL A 142 -20.24 -9.43 -7.07
N TRP A 143 -19.62 -10.59 -6.85
CA TRP A 143 -18.19 -10.83 -7.00
C TRP A 143 -17.63 -10.54 -8.40
N LEU A 144 -16.40 -10.03 -8.42
CA LEU A 144 -15.48 -9.76 -9.54
C LEU A 144 -16.08 -9.29 -10.89
N VAL A 145 -15.60 -8.14 -11.38
CA VAL A 145 -15.60 -7.82 -12.81
C VAL A 145 -14.23 -7.24 -13.17
N ALA A 146 -13.46 -7.95 -13.98
CA ALA A 146 -12.26 -7.37 -14.58
C ALA A 146 -12.68 -6.16 -15.45
N PRO A 147 -12.19 -4.93 -15.17
CA PRO A 147 -12.61 -3.75 -15.90
C PRO A 147 -12.11 -3.80 -17.34
N VAL A 148 -12.96 -3.35 -18.26
CA VAL A 148 -12.77 -3.46 -19.70
C VAL A 148 -11.79 -2.39 -20.21
N CYS A 149 -10.56 -2.83 -20.48
CA CYS A 149 -9.70 -2.23 -21.52
C CYS A 149 -9.22 -3.30 -22.52
N ALA A 150 -9.04 -4.55 -22.06
CA ALA A 150 -8.97 -5.74 -22.90
C ALA A 150 -9.97 -6.79 -22.40
N MET A 151 -10.54 -7.60 -23.30
CA MET A 151 -11.35 -8.75 -22.89
C MET A 151 -10.45 -9.95 -22.58
N ILE A 152 -10.28 -10.25 -21.29
CA ILE A 152 -9.80 -11.56 -20.84
C ILE A 152 -10.97 -12.54 -21.03
N HIS A 153 -10.99 -13.22 -22.18
CA HIS A 153 -11.98 -14.24 -22.49
C HIS A 153 -11.78 -15.53 -21.68
N ASP A 154 -10.51 -15.88 -21.43
CA ASP A 154 -10.10 -17.15 -20.83
C ASP A 154 -9.46 -16.91 -19.46
N PHE A 155 -9.91 -17.65 -18.44
CA PHE A 155 -9.36 -17.61 -17.08
C PHE A 155 -9.22 -19.02 -16.52
N ALA A 156 -8.22 -19.23 -15.67
CA ALA A 156 -7.97 -20.49 -14.98
C ALA A 156 -7.95 -20.26 -13.46
N TRP A 157 -8.83 -20.95 -12.73
CA TRP A 157 -8.91 -20.87 -11.26
C TRP A 157 -7.97 -21.87 -10.61
N PHE A 158 -6.70 -21.47 -10.50
CA PHE A 158 -5.71 -22.18 -9.71
C PHE A 158 -6.03 -22.12 -8.20
N ARG A 159 -5.64 -23.17 -7.47
CA ARG A 159 -5.99 -23.40 -6.06
C ARG A 159 -4.70 -23.47 -5.24
N ALA A 160 -4.39 -22.40 -4.52
CA ALA A 160 -3.31 -22.40 -3.53
C ALA A 160 -3.77 -23.08 -2.21
N PRO A 161 -2.84 -23.51 -1.33
CA PRO A 161 -3.18 -23.95 0.02
C PRO A 161 -3.91 -22.84 0.81
N ASN A 162 -4.73 -23.22 1.80
CA ASN A 162 -5.45 -22.24 2.61
C ASN A 162 -4.48 -21.33 3.38
N ALA A 163 -4.55 -20.04 3.08
CA ALA A 163 -3.63 -19.02 3.56
C ALA A 163 -4.24 -17.62 3.36
N PHE A 164 -3.68 -16.63 4.04
CA PHE A 164 -3.86 -15.21 3.74
C PHE A 164 -2.73 -14.75 2.82
N SER A 165 -3.09 -14.15 1.69
CA SER A 165 -2.17 -13.56 0.70
C SER A 165 -1.80 -12.14 1.09
N GLY A 166 -0.50 -11.90 1.35
CA GLY A 166 0.06 -10.58 1.59
C GLY A 166 0.23 -9.75 0.33
N HIS A 167 0.88 -8.58 0.46
CA HIS A 167 1.06 -7.67 -0.67
C HIS A 167 1.91 -8.29 -1.80
N THR A 168 1.44 -8.22 -3.04
CA THR A 168 2.19 -8.73 -4.20
C THR A 168 3.47 -7.92 -4.43
N SER A 169 4.62 -8.60 -4.34
CA SER A 169 5.94 -8.03 -4.62
C SER A 169 6.10 -7.79 -6.11
N ASN A 170 5.92 -8.84 -6.92
CA ASN A 170 5.90 -8.77 -8.38
C ASN A 170 5.33 -10.07 -8.99
N ALA A 171 5.03 -10.03 -10.30
CA ALA A 171 4.77 -11.21 -11.13
C ALA A 171 5.59 -11.09 -12.43
N TYR A 172 6.03 -12.20 -13.04
CA TYR A 172 6.64 -12.15 -14.39
C TYR A 172 6.61 -13.51 -15.10
N GLU A 173 6.67 -13.48 -16.44
CA GLU A 173 6.73 -14.69 -17.27
C GLU A 173 8.18 -15.21 -17.45
N THR A 174 8.35 -16.53 -17.45
CA THR A 174 9.61 -17.23 -17.75
C THR A 174 9.76 -17.50 -19.25
N LYS A 175 10.96 -17.87 -19.70
CA LYS A 175 11.22 -18.21 -21.12
C LYS A 175 10.50 -19.48 -21.61
N ASP A 176 10.04 -20.34 -20.71
CA ASP A 176 9.20 -21.51 -21.00
C ASP A 176 7.68 -21.19 -20.90
N GLY A 177 7.32 -19.95 -20.56
CA GLY A 177 5.95 -19.45 -20.57
C GLY A 177 5.14 -19.76 -19.30
N LYS A 178 5.81 -19.79 -18.14
CA LYS A 178 5.20 -19.90 -16.81
C LYS A 178 5.21 -18.56 -16.12
N ILE A 179 4.19 -18.28 -15.32
CA ILE A 179 4.09 -17.08 -14.49
C ILE A 179 4.70 -17.39 -13.12
N LEU A 180 5.72 -16.64 -12.73
CA LEU A 180 6.24 -16.63 -11.37
C LEU A 180 5.58 -15.48 -10.59
N PHE A 181 4.86 -15.81 -9.52
CA PHE A 181 4.11 -14.86 -8.69
C PHE A 181 4.68 -14.84 -7.28
N VAL A 182 5.12 -13.67 -6.80
CA VAL A 182 5.86 -13.51 -5.54
C VAL A 182 5.15 -12.55 -4.59
N LEU A 183 4.93 -13.01 -3.35
CA LEU A 183 4.25 -12.29 -2.27
C LEU A 183 4.61 -12.88 -0.90
N PRO A 184 4.45 -12.14 0.20
CA PRO A 184 4.32 -12.72 1.53
C PRO A 184 3.06 -13.58 1.64
N LEU A 185 3.15 -14.69 2.37
CA LEU A 185 2.03 -15.60 2.62
C LEU A 185 2.06 -16.05 4.10
N THR A 186 0.89 -16.15 4.72
CA THR A 186 0.76 -16.71 6.08
C THR A 186 -0.45 -17.65 6.16
N ASN A 187 -0.41 -18.65 7.04
CA ASN A 187 -1.51 -19.61 7.22
C ASN A 187 -2.58 -19.14 8.23
N LYS A 188 -2.64 -17.83 8.52
CA LYS A 188 -3.55 -17.21 9.50
C LYS A 188 -4.18 -15.95 8.92
N ASN A 189 -5.39 -15.63 9.37
CA ASN A 189 -6.02 -14.34 9.07
C ASN A 189 -5.24 -13.20 9.75
N VAL A 190 -4.77 -12.21 9.00
CA VAL A 190 -3.99 -11.07 9.54
C VAL A 190 -4.85 -9.99 10.21
N PHE A 191 -6.18 -10.05 10.06
CA PHE A 191 -7.11 -9.01 10.51
C PHE A 191 -8.00 -9.44 11.68
N TRP A 192 -8.56 -8.44 12.35
CA TRP A 192 -9.48 -8.57 13.49
C TRP A 192 -10.90 -9.02 13.12
N TRP A 193 -11.24 -9.14 11.82
CA TRP A 193 -12.50 -9.70 11.37
C TRP A 193 -12.46 -11.23 11.54
N PRO A 194 -13.24 -11.83 12.46
CA PRO A 194 -13.14 -13.26 12.75
C PRO A 194 -13.81 -14.12 11.67
N ASP A 195 -13.64 -15.43 11.78
CA ASP A 195 -14.49 -16.39 11.06
C ASP A 195 -15.96 -16.37 11.54
N ALA A 196 -16.80 -17.16 10.90
CA ALA A 196 -18.23 -17.27 11.22
C ALA A 196 -18.54 -17.92 12.59
N GLN A 197 -17.51 -18.40 13.32
CA GLN A 197 -17.61 -18.93 14.68
C GLN A 197 -17.07 -17.93 15.72
N GLY A 198 -16.51 -16.79 15.29
CA GLY A 198 -15.90 -15.78 16.15
C GLY A 198 -14.42 -15.98 16.42
N ASN A 199 -13.75 -16.92 15.74
CA ASN A 199 -12.31 -17.13 15.92
C ASN A 199 -11.51 -16.07 15.15
N ALA A 200 -10.55 -15.44 15.85
CA ALA A 200 -9.45 -14.69 15.26
C ALA A 200 -8.14 -15.17 15.90
N PRO A 201 -7.02 -15.24 15.15
CA PRO A 201 -5.73 -15.61 15.71
C PRO A 201 -5.19 -14.52 16.64
N ASN A 202 -4.37 -14.92 17.61
CA ASN A 202 -3.55 -13.98 18.37
C ASN A 202 -2.55 -13.28 17.41
N PRO A 203 -2.53 -11.93 17.33
CA PRO A 203 -1.62 -11.20 16.43
C PRO A 203 -0.15 -11.56 16.59
N MET A 204 0.29 -11.92 17.81
CA MET A 204 1.68 -12.30 18.07
C MET A 204 2.08 -13.68 17.50
N ASP A 205 1.11 -14.50 17.08
CA ASP A 205 1.37 -15.82 16.49
C ASP A 205 1.29 -15.79 14.95
N ILE A 206 1.05 -14.63 14.35
CA ILE A 206 0.95 -14.43 12.90
C ILE A 206 2.36 -14.22 12.35
N ARG A 207 2.68 -14.86 11.22
CA ARG A 207 3.98 -14.74 10.57
C ARG A 207 3.84 -14.89 9.06
N ALA A 208 4.19 -13.87 8.29
CA ALA A 208 4.13 -13.86 6.83
C ALA A 208 5.52 -14.08 6.25
N GLN A 209 5.69 -15.10 5.41
CA GLN A 209 6.97 -15.45 4.80
C GLN A 209 6.90 -15.27 3.28
N LEU A 210 8.00 -14.84 2.66
CA LEU A 210 8.06 -14.63 1.22
C LEU A 210 8.04 -15.97 0.48
N VAL A 211 7.05 -16.18 -0.39
CA VAL A 211 6.90 -17.39 -1.21
C VAL A 211 6.85 -17.03 -2.69
N ARG A 212 7.07 -18.03 -3.54
CA ARG A 212 6.89 -17.92 -4.99
C ARG A 212 6.02 -19.06 -5.51
N PHE A 213 4.91 -18.73 -6.16
CA PHE A 213 4.12 -19.68 -6.91
C PHE A 213 4.66 -19.77 -8.34
N GLY A 214 4.85 -20.99 -8.84
CA GLY A 214 5.10 -21.27 -10.25
C GLY A 214 3.82 -21.73 -10.92
N ILE A 215 3.22 -20.88 -11.76
CA ILE A 215 1.94 -21.13 -12.41
C ILE A 215 2.21 -21.39 -13.90
N ASP A 216 1.93 -22.60 -14.38
CA ASP A 216 1.90 -22.88 -15.82
C ASP A 216 0.47 -22.64 -16.34
N PRO A 217 0.22 -21.58 -17.14
CA PRO A 217 -1.12 -21.24 -17.62
C PRO A 217 -1.70 -22.27 -18.61
N LYS A 218 -0.93 -23.29 -19.02
CA LYS A 218 -1.38 -24.40 -19.87
C LYS A 218 -1.63 -25.69 -19.07
N SER A 219 -1.43 -25.67 -17.75
CA SER A 219 -1.63 -26.82 -16.86
C SER A 219 -3.10 -27.21 -16.74
N THR A 220 -3.38 -28.51 -16.78
CA THR A 220 -4.66 -29.09 -16.31
C THR A 220 -4.68 -29.31 -14.81
N GLU A 221 -3.50 -29.40 -14.18
CA GLU A 221 -3.36 -29.48 -12.73
C GLU A 221 -3.51 -28.07 -12.15
N LEU A 222 -4.62 -27.84 -11.44
CA LEU A 222 -4.99 -26.53 -10.90
C LEU A 222 -4.51 -26.32 -9.46
N ASP A 223 -4.15 -27.38 -8.73
CA ASP A 223 -3.62 -27.27 -7.36
C ASP A 223 -2.16 -26.80 -7.40
N LEU A 224 -1.89 -25.66 -6.75
CA LEU A 224 -0.56 -25.06 -6.70
C LEU A 224 0.19 -25.47 -5.43
N THR A 225 1.47 -25.79 -5.59
CA THR A 225 2.47 -25.58 -4.54
C THR A 225 3.23 -24.27 -4.79
N TYR A 226 3.79 -23.69 -3.73
CA TYR A 226 4.84 -22.69 -3.85
C TYR A 226 6.21 -23.36 -3.74
N ASP A 227 7.24 -22.72 -4.30
CA ASP A 227 8.64 -23.05 -4.03
C ASP A 227 8.94 -22.92 -2.52
N GLU A 228 9.99 -23.58 -2.04
CA GLU A 228 10.49 -23.38 -0.68
C GLU A 228 10.68 -21.88 -0.36
N PHE A 229 10.39 -21.50 0.89
CA PHE A 229 10.36 -20.10 1.33
C PHE A 229 11.58 -19.31 0.83
N LEU A 230 11.33 -18.28 0.03
CA LEU A 230 12.40 -17.40 -0.48
C LEU A 230 13.12 -16.66 0.65
N MET A 231 12.48 -16.55 1.82
CA MET A 231 13.00 -15.86 2.99
C MET A 231 12.32 -16.35 4.28
N ASP A 232 13.11 -16.89 5.21
CA ASP A 232 12.63 -17.25 6.55
C ASP A 232 12.64 -16.06 7.52
N LYS A 233 11.98 -14.97 7.14
CA LYS A 233 11.76 -13.79 7.99
C LYS A 233 10.30 -13.36 7.88
N ASP A 234 9.78 -12.81 8.97
CA ASP A 234 8.41 -12.29 9.02
C ASP A 234 8.34 -10.95 8.28
N CYS A 235 7.58 -10.86 7.19
CA CYS A 235 7.66 -9.78 6.22
C CYS A 235 6.33 -9.35 5.60
N GLU A 236 6.13 -8.04 5.41
CA GLU A 236 5.03 -7.44 4.66
C GLU A 236 5.47 -6.19 3.86
N PHE A 237 4.55 -5.42 3.29
CA PHE A 237 4.79 -4.16 2.55
C PHE A 237 5.90 -4.29 1.50
N SER A 238 5.80 -5.33 0.67
CA SER A 238 6.82 -5.68 -0.31
C SER A 238 6.89 -4.70 -1.47
N ARG A 239 8.09 -4.24 -1.79
CA ARG A 239 8.42 -3.26 -2.84
C ARG A 239 9.59 -3.75 -3.68
N ILE A 240 9.65 -3.34 -4.94
CA ILE A 240 10.73 -3.65 -5.87
C ILE A 240 11.34 -2.37 -6.43
N ASP A 241 12.30 -2.50 -7.35
CA ASP A 241 12.58 -1.44 -8.30
C ASP A 241 11.46 -1.41 -9.35
N ASP A 242 10.51 -0.49 -9.20
CA ASP A 242 9.29 -0.44 -10.02
C ASP A 242 9.58 -0.24 -11.54
N ARG A 243 10.81 0.12 -11.92
CA ARG A 243 11.31 0.07 -13.32
C ARG A 243 11.35 -1.35 -13.92
N PHE A 244 11.22 -2.38 -13.08
CA PHE A 244 11.24 -3.81 -13.41
C PHE A 244 9.90 -4.50 -13.07
N ALA A 245 8.85 -3.73 -12.72
CA ALA A 245 7.51 -4.27 -12.51
C ALA A 245 7.04 -5.08 -13.73
N MET A 246 6.35 -6.20 -13.47
CA MET A 246 5.88 -7.18 -14.46
C MET A 246 6.99 -7.90 -15.25
N THR A 247 8.27 -7.71 -14.87
CA THR A 247 9.43 -8.38 -15.47
C THR A 247 10.30 -9.10 -14.43
N HIS A 248 11.28 -9.90 -14.87
CA HIS A 248 12.23 -10.56 -13.97
C HIS A 248 13.06 -9.52 -13.20
N TYR A 249 12.98 -9.59 -11.88
CA TYR A 249 13.69 -8.74 -10.92
C TYR A 249 14.59 -9.58 -9.99
N ARG A 250 15.46 -8.91 -9.23
CA ARG A 250 16.48 -9.45 -8.31
C ARG A 250 16.42 -8.83 -6.91
N HIS A 251 15.86 -7.63 -6.78
CA HIS A 251 15.87 -6.85 -5.54
C HIS A 251 14.44 -6.52 -5.09
N ALA A 252 14.16 -6.81 -3.82
CA ALA A 252 12.94 -6.39 -3.13
C ALA A 252 13.24 -5.92 -1.70
N PHE A 253 12.36 -5.06 -1.19
CA PHE A 253 12.43 -4.38 0.09
C PHE A 253 11.07 -4.54 0.80
N PHE A 254 11.01 -4.56 2.14
CA PHE A 254 9.81 -4.99 2.88
C PHE A 254 9.71 -4.30 4.27
N ASP A 255 8.72 -4.70 5.08
CA ASP A 255 8.52 -4.41 6.52
C ASP A 255 8.62 -5.72 7.39
N ILE A 256 9.55 -5.82 8.36
CA ILE A 256 10.40 -6.96 8.78
C ILE A 256 10.16 -6.93 10.30
N MET A 257 9.42 -7.91 10.82
CA MET A 257 9.24 -8.11 12.27
C MET A 257 10.35 -9.04 12.80
N ASN A 258 11.43 -8.46 13.31
CA ASN A 258 12.52 -9.21 13.93
C ASN A 258 12.47 -9.07 15.47
N SER A 259 11.92 -10.08 16.15
CA SER A 259 11.77 -10.11 17.61
C SER A 259 13.11 -10.11 18.38
N ALA A 260 14.23 -10.45 17.73
CA ALA A 260 15.55 -10.42 18.36
C ALA A 260 16.07 -9.00 18.65
N HIS A 261 15.54 -7.97 17.98
CA HIS A 261 15.93 -6.57 18.19
C HIS A 261 15.31 -5.92 19.45
N GLY A 262 14.39 -6.60 20.13
CA GLY A 262 13.90 -6.17 21.45
C GLY A 262 13.02 -4.91 21.43
N THR A 263 12.06 -4.84 20.50
CA THR A 263 11.05 -3.78 20.42
C THR A 263 10.36 -3.50 21.77
N ASP A 264 10.33 -2.23 22.19
CA ASP A 264 9.76 -1.78 23.47
C ASP A 264 8.22 -1.70 23.41
N PHE A 265 7.58 -2.87 23.25
CA PHE A 265 6.12 -3.01 23.25
C PHE A 265 5.42 -2.34 24.45
N PRO A 266 5.95 -2.36 25.70
CA PRO A 266 5.38 -1.59 26.81
C PRO A 266 5.29 -0.07 26.54
N SER A 267 6.32 0.54 25.95
CA SER A 267 6.30 1.98 25.62
C SER A 267 5.42 2.30 24.42
N ILE A 268 5.40 1.45 23.38
CA ILE A 268 4.77 1.79 22.09
C ILE A 268 3.34 1.25 21.92
N GLY A 269 3.01 0.10 22.55
CA GLY A 269 1.80 -0.68 22.24
C GLY A 269 0.48 -0.01 22.63
N THR A 270 0.51 0.98 23.53
CA THR A 270 -0.69 1.75 23.93
C THR A 270 -1.08 2.85 22.94
N VAL A 271 -0.18 3.21 22.02
CA VAL A 271 -0.33 4.32 21.06
C VAL A 271 -0.01 3.92 19.61
N MET A 272 0.35 2.65 19.39
CA MET A 272 0.57 2.04 18.08
C MET A 272 -0.73 2.03 17.27
N GLY A 273 -0.64 2.33 15.97
CA GLY A 273 -1.78 2.32 15.04
C GLY A 273 -1.47 1.63 13.71
N GLY A 274 -0.47 0.75 13.68
CA GLY A 274 0.21 0.25 12.48
C GLY A 274 1.68 0.68 12.42
N GLY A 275 2.39 0.20 11.39
CA GLY A 275 3.85 0.33 11.25
C GLY A 275 4.60 -0.84 11.87
N PHE A 276 5.71 -1.22 11.24
CA PHE A 276 6.51 -2.42 11.54
C PHE A 276 8.01 -2.09 11.26
N PRO A 277 9.04 -2.84 11.72
CA PRO A 277 10.45 -2.58 11.32
C PRO A 277 10.73 -2.96 9.83
N PRO A 278 11.96 -2.88 9.24
CA PRO A 278 12.26 -3.27 7.82
C PRO A 278 13.38 -4.35 7.61
N PRO A 279 13.15 -5.50 6.89
CA PRO A 279 14.16 -7.04 7.31
C PRO A 279 15.53 -6.92 6.53
N ILE A 280 15.80 -7.85 5.61
CA ILE A 280 16.65 -7.86 4.38
C ILE A 280 17.86 -8.75 4.62
N THR A 281 18.57 -9.14 3.56
CA THR A 281 19.92 -9.73 3.64
C THR A 281 20.91 -8.83 4.39
N VAL A 282 20.60 -7.55 4.57
CA VAL A 282 21.24 -6.58 5.46
C VAL A 282 20.13 -5.76 6.11
N GLU A 283 20.07 -5.65 7.44
CA GLU A 283 18.93 -5.02 8.13
C GLU A 283 19.16 -3.54 8.48
N TYR A 284 18.09 -2.73 8.47
CA TYR A 284 18.10 -1.36 9.02
C TYR A 284 17.25 -1.32 10.28
N PHE A 285 17.83 -0.91 11.40
CA PHE A 285 17.12 -0.80 12.68
C PHE A 285 17.25 0.62 13.25
N PRO A 286 16.19 1.45 13.23
CA PRO A 286 16.24 2.81 13.77
C PRO A 286 16.32 2.88 15.30
N GLY A 287 15.83 1.85 16.01
CA GLY A 287 15.88 1.75 17.47
C GLY A 287 14.68 1.00 18.06
N PRO A 288 14.75 0.56 19.34
CA PRO A 288 13.70 -0.25 19.96
C PRO A 288 12.40 0.51 20.26
N LYS A 289 12.41 1.85 20.15
CA LYS A 289 11.24 2.74 20.32
C LYS A 289 10.76 3.34 19.00
N HIS A 290 11.16 2.73 17.88
CA HIS A 290 10.85 3.17 16.53
C HIS A 290 10.14 2.08 15.74
N LEU A 291 9.13 2.45 14.97
CA LEU A 291 8.54 1.59 13.92
C LEU A 291 8.69 2.29 12.57
N VAL A 292 8.89 1.52 11.51
CA VAL A 292 8.96 1.98 10.13
C VAL A 292 7.56 1.91 9.48
N GLN A 293 7.39 2.59 8.37
CA GLN A 293 6.24 2.48 7.47
C GLN A 293 6.76 2.15 6.06
N GLU A 294 5.88 1.65 5.18
CA GLU A 294 6.20 1.21 3.82
C GLU A 294 7.26 2.07 3.13
N VAL A 295 8.30 1.40 2.64
CA VAL A 295 9.43 2.02 1.95
C VAL A 295 9.09 2.39 0.50
N VAL A 296 9.76 3.40 -0.06
CA VAL A 296 9.80 3.60 -1.52
C VAL A 296 11.25 3.61 -2.00
N LEU A 297 11.54 2.90 -3.09
CA LEU A 297 12.84 2.99 -3.76
C LEU A 297 12.90 4.22 -4.65
N ILE A 298 13.95 5.00 -4.50
CA ILE A 298 14.34 6.08 -5.42
C ILE A 298 15.61 5.62 -6.16
N PRO A 299 15.51 5.19 -7.44
CA PRO A 299 16.68 4.81 -8.23
C PRO A 299 17.73 5.93 -8.31
N ARG A 300 19.02 5.59 -8.31
CA ARG A 300 20.11 6.60 -8.30
C ARG A 300 20.08 7.52 -9.53
N SER A 301 19.57 7.01 -10.64
CA SER A 301 19.24 7.69 -11.88
C SER A 301 18.41 6.74 -12.74
N ALA A 302 17.80 7.23 -13.83
CA ALA A 302 17.05 6.39 -14.77
C ALA A 302 17.85 5.17 -15.28
N ASN A 303 19.17 5.33 -15.47
CA ASN A 303 20.10 4.31 -15.96
C ASN A 303 20.85 3.56 -14.84
N ALA A 304 20.47 3.74 -13.56
CA ALA A 304 21.06 2.98 -12.47
C ALA A 304 20.76 1.48 -12.62
N ARG A 305 21.65 0.62 -12.12
CA ARG A 305 21.36 -0.82 -11.99
C ARG A 305 20.11 -1.02 -11.12
N GLU A 306 19.42 -2.13 -11.32
CA GLU A 306 18.28 -2.53 -10.48
C GLU A 306 18.64 -2.44 -8.98
N GLY A 307 17.75 -1.87 -8.17
CA GLY A 307 17.91 -1.74 -6.72
C GLY A 307 18.98 -0.74 -6.28
N VAL A 308 19.76 -0.14 -7.18
CA VAL A 308 20.82 0.83 -6.81
C VAL A 308 20.23 2.24 -6.74
N GLY A 309 20.10 2.75 -5.52
CA GLY A 309 19.35 3.97 -5.22
C GLY A 309 19.37 4.28 -3.73
N CYS A 310 18.33 4.95 -3.25
CA CYS A 310 18.06 5.13 -1.84
C CYS A 310 16.64 4.63 -1.53
N LEU A 311 16.43 4.09 -0.32
CA LEU A 311 15.08 3.99 0.23
C LEU A 311 14.72 5.30 0.92
N LEU A 312 13.47 5.71 0.77
CA LEU A 312 12.81 6.78 1.52
C LEU A 312 11.64 6.16 2.30
N PHE A 313 11.52 6.44 3.59
CA PHE A 313 10.41 5.95 4.42
C PHE A 313 10.16 6.84 5.64
N LEU A 314 8.94 6.73 6.18
CA LEU A 314 8.60 7.31 7.46
C LEU A 314 8.97 6.36 8.61
N VAL A 315 9.34 6.97 9.73
CA VAL A 315 9.58 6.29 11.00
C VAL A 315 8.76 7.00 12.07
N ASN A 316 8.04 6.22 12.88
CA ASN A 316 7.34 6.70 14.06
C ASN A 316 8.28 6.57 15.26
N ASN A 317 8.71 7.71 15.82
CA ASN A 317 9.50 7.75 17.04
C ASN A 317 8.55 7.88 18.24
N TYR A 318 8.45 6.83 19.03
CA TYR A 318 7.57 6.78 20.20
C TYR A 318 8.23 7.32 21.49
N GLU A 319 9.53 7.62 21.47
CA GLU A 319 10.22 8.30 22.57
C GLU A 319 9.96 9.81 22.55
N THR A 320 9.99 10.42 21.36
CA THR A 320 9.65 11.85 21.15
C THR A 320 8.16 12.07 20.86
N MET A 321 7.42 10.99 20.54
CA MET A 321 6.07 11.03 19.98
C MET A 321 5.96 11.90 18.71
N SER A 322 6.98 11.86 17.85
CA SER A 322 7.04 12.56 16.56
C SER A 322 7.23 11.58 15.40
N SER A 323 7.30 12.10 14.17
CA SER A 323 7.73 11.33 13.00
C SER A 323 9.10 11.79 12.50
N GLU A 324 9.78 10.89 11.81
CA GLU A 324 11.06 11.12 11.15
C GLU A 324 10.97 10.58 9.72
N LEU A 325 11.64 11.22 8.76
CA LEU A 325 11.74 10.76 7.37
C LEU A 325 13.19 10.34 7.12
N HIS A 326 13.39 9.04 6.87
CA HIS A 326 14.71 8.44 6.77
C HIS A 326 15.09 8.20 5.30
N ILE A 327 16.36 8.43 4.98
CA ILE A 327 16.96 8.11 3.69
C ILE A 327 18.11 7.12 3.93
N VAL A 328 17.94 5.88 3.46
CA VAL A 328 18.94 4.80 3.55
C VAL A 328 19.51 4.54 2.17
N ASP A 329 20.83 4.36 2.05
CA ASP A 329 21.47 4.02 0.77
C ASP A 329 21.41 2.50 0.55
N THR A 330 20.95 2.03 -0.62
CA THR A 330 20.85 0.59 -0.87
C THR A 330 22.20 -0.13 -0.97
N THR A 331 23.31 0.62 -1.03
CA THR A 331 24.69 0.10 -0.92
C THR A 331 25.27 0.14 0.50
N ASN A 332 24.60 0.81 1.45
CA ASN A 332 25.00 0.92 2.85
C ASN A 332 23.75 0.93 3.76
N PHE A 333 23.11 -0.24 3.87
CA PHE A 333 21.76 -0.37 4.44
C PHE A 333 21.70 -0.25 5.97
N SER A 334 22.80 -0.50 6.68
CA SER A 334 22.81 -0.56 8.15
C SER A 334 22.71 0.80 8.86
N GLN A 335 22.70 1.92 8.12
CA GLN A 335 22.53 3.26 8.69
C GLN A 335 21.77 4.20 7.73
N ALA A 336 21.00 5.12 8.30
CA ALA A 336 20.43 6.24 7.56
C ALA A 336 21.56 7.21 7.16
N GLN A 337 21.54 7.67 5.91
CA GLN A 337 22.44 8.72 5.43
C GLN A 337 21.88 10.11 5.74
N VAL A 338 20.56 10.23 5.83
CA VAL A 338 19.84 11.43 6.27
C VAL A 338 18.65 11.01 7.12
N ILE A 339 18.43 11.72 8.22
CA ILE A 339 17.19 11.70 9.00
C ILE A 339 16.64 13.13 9.01
N VAL A 340 15.37 13.29 8.62
CA VAL A 340 14.66 14.58 8.69
C VAL A 340 13.60 14.48 9.78
N TYR A 341 13.83 15.16 10.90
CA TYR A 341 12.89 15.22 12.03
C TYR A 341 11.67 16.08 11.67
N LEU A 342 10.46 15.55 11.86
CA LEU A 342 9.23 16.33 11.75
C LEU A 342 8.84 16.89 13.13
N PRO A 343 8.44 18.17 13.24
CA PRO A 343 7.95 18.76 14.50
C PRO A 343 6.50 18.37 14.82
N LEU A 344 6.05 17.20 14.32
CA LEU A 344 4.70 16.68 14.41
C LEU A 344 4.72 15.15 14.31
N ARG A 345 3.60 14.51 14.66
CA ARG A 345 3.41 13.06 14.55
C ARG A 345 2.49 12.74 13.38
N LEU A 346 3.04 12.13 12.35
CA LEU A 346 2.24 11.47 11.33
C LEU A 346 1.73 10.14 11.87
N ARG A 347 0.48 9.83 11.56
CA ARG A 347 -0.12 8.53 11.90
C ARG A 347 0.55 7.43 11.07
N PRO A 348 0.44 6.17 11.47
CA PRO A 348 0.78 5.06 10.60
C PRO A 348 0.07 5.18 9.25
N GLY A 349 0.86 5.07 8.18
CA GLY A 349 0.41 5.07 6.81
C GLY A 349 -0.20 3.75 6.38
N LEU A 350 -0.49 3.69 5.09
CA LEU A 350 -0.71 2.44 4.36
C LEU A 350 0.34 2.45 3.25
N HIS A 351 -0.02 2.84 2.02
CA HIS A 351 0.92 2.84 0.89
C HIS A 351 1.36 4.24 0.46
N GLY A 352 2.50 4.32 -0.22
CA GLY A 352 3.03 5.55 -0.82
C GLY A 352 3.80 5.31 -2.13
N THR A 353 4.13 6.39 -2.84
CA THR A 353 4.98 6.31 -4.04
C THR A 353 6.00 7.44 -4.08
N TRP A 354 7.14 7.16 -4.71
CA TRP A 354 7.98 8.21 -5.28
C TRP A 354 7.39 8.64 -6.64
N VAL A 355 7.69 9.88 -7.05
CA VAL A 355 7.41 10.44 -8.37
C VAL A 355 8.57 11.40 -8.66
N ASP A 356 9.24 11.30 -9.82
CA ASP A 356 10.26 12.29 -10.15
C ASP A 356 9.62 13.63 -10.52
N SER A 357 10.33 14.71 -10.19
CA SER A 357 10.05 16.06 -10.69
C SER A 357 9.81 16.14 -12.20
N GLN A 358 10.47 15.30 -13.01
CA GLN A 358 10.32 15.24 -14.46
C GLN A 358 8.99 14.61 -14.92
N GLU A 359 8.32 13.84 -14.07
CA GLU A 359 7.01 13.23 -14.37
C GLU A 359 5.87 14.21 -14.02
N ILE A 360 6.03 14.98 -12.93
CA ILE A 360 5.08 16.03 -12.52
C ILE A 360 5.23 17.29 -13.40
N PHE A 361 6.46 17.65 -13.75
CA PHE A 361 6.81 18.83 -14.54
C PHE A 361 7.67 18.42 -15.74
N PRO A 362 7.10 17.76 -16.75
CA PRO A 362 7.83 17.40 -17.96
C PRO A 362 8.38 18.66 -18.66
N ALA A 363 9.55 18.53 -19.29
CA ALA A 363 10.10 19.57 -20.15
C ALA A 363 9.20 19.76 -21.38
N ALA A 364 8.99 21.03 -21.76
CA ALA A 364 8.20 21.44 -22.92
C ALA A 364 9.03 21.46 -24.22
#